data_AF-A0A7J2J9E4-F1
#
_entry.id   AF-A0A7J2J9E4-F1
#
_cell.length_a   1.000
_cell.length_b   1.000
_cell.length_c   1.000
_cell.angle_alpha   90.00
_cell.angle_beta   90.00
_cell.angle_gamma   90.00
#
_symmetry.space_group_name_H-M   'P 1'
#
loop_
_entity.id
_entity.type
_entity.pdbx_description
1 polymer ?
#
loop_
_entity_poly.entity_id
_entity_poly.type
_entity_poly.pdbx_seq_one_letter_code
_entity_poly.pdbx_strand_id
1 'polypeptide(L)'
;MDNNLYAISAEDGSLIWNFSTNGAIRSSPFVYGDYVFFGSDDGRLYAVNKTTGICEWFFSARYSIDDNTMNFLTTPVTSSPIVTDNKLFIGSAGRVFALDPLTEEKIQTEIITAKVNYQASILFLVISALLIILLLGIYLYKTRS
;
A
#
# COMPACT_ATOMS: atom_id res chain seq x y z
N MET A 1 23.91 -14.45 -3.51
CA MET A 1 22.63 -15.14 -3.28
C MET A 1 22.01 -15.40 -4.64
N ASP A 2 21.36 -16.53 -4.83
CA ASP A 2 20.84 -17.02 -6.12
C ASP A 2 19.41 -16.55 -6.43
N ASN A 3 18.79 -15.78 -5.52
CA ASN A 3 17.48 -15.16 -5.68
C ASN A 3 16.36 -16.14 -6.07
N ASN A 4 16.49 -17.40 -5.63
CA ASN A 4 15.54 -18.45 -5.97
C ASN A 4 14.89 -19.01 -4.71
N LEU A 5 13.59 -19.27 -4.79
CA LEU A 5 12.86 -20.13 -3.86
C LEU A 5 12.77 -21.53 -4.48
N TYR A 6 13.07 -22.55 -3.69
CA TYR A 6 13.00 -23.95 -4.12
C TYR A 6 11.99 -24.70 -3.27
N ALA A 7 11.18 -25.53 -3.92
CA ALA A 7 10.41 -26.57 -3.26
C ALA A 7 11.01 -27.93 -3.57
N ILE A 8 11.24 -28.70 -2.51
CA ILE A 8 11.80 -30.05 -2.58
C ILE A 8 10.83 -31.05 -1.97
N SER A 9 10.87 -32.27 -2.49
CA SER A 9 10.17 -33.41 -1.93
C SER A 9 10.73 -33.75 -0.55
N ALA A 10 9.82 -33.97 0.41
CA ALA A 10 10.21 -34.39 1.76
C ALA A 10 10.65 -35.87 1.81
N GLU A 11 10.29 -36.67 0.81
CA GLU A 11 10.60 -38.10 0.78
C GLU A 11 12.05 -38.37 0.33
N ASP A 12 12.50 -37.65 -0.70
CA ASP A 12 13.78 -37.93 -1.38
C ASP A 12 14.63 -36.68 -1.65
N GLY A 13 14.14 -35.48 -1.31
CA GLY A 13 14.85 -34.22 -1.57
C GLY A 13 14.86 -33.79 -3.03
N SER A 14 14.11 -34.45 -3.91
CA SER A 14 14.03 -34.09 -5.33
C SER A 14 13.40 -32.70 -5.51
N LEU A 15 13.88 -31.94 -6.50
CA LEU A 15 13.35 -30.63 -6.82
C LEU A 15 11.95 -30.77 -7.46
N ILE A 16 10.94 -30.16 -6.84
CA ILE A 16 9.56 -30.11 -7.37
C ILE A 16 9.42 -28.91 -8.30
N TRP A 17 9.74 -27.71 -7.79
CA TRP A 17 9.71 -26.46 -8.56
C TRP A 17 10.71 -25.45 -7.99
N ASN A 18 11.04 -24.44 -8.79
CA ASN A 18 11.77 -23.26 -8.35
C ASN A 18 11.07 -21.99 -8.84
N PHE A 19 11.31 -20.89 -8.14
CA PHE A 19 10.79 -19.57 -8.49
C PHE A 19 11.90 -18.53 -8.33
N SER A 20 12.18 -17.78 -9.39
CA SER A 20 13.21 -16.75 -9.42
C SER A 20 12.65 -15.35 -9.14
N THR A 21 13.34 -14.59 -8.29
CA THR A 21 13.07 -13.19 -8.01
C THR A 21 14.19 -12.29 -8.52
N ASN A 22 13.91 -10.98 -8.62
CA ASN A 22 14.92 -10.00 -9.06
C ASN A 22 15.80 -9.51 -7.89
N GLY A 23 15.37 -9.77 -6.65
CA GLY A 23 16.11 -9.48 -5.44
C GLY A 23 16.35 -10.72 -4.60
N ALA A 24 17.20 -10.61 -3.58
CA ALA A 24 17.42 -11.70 -2.63
C ALA A 24 16.15 -11.97 -1.81
N ILE A 25 15.87 -13.25 -1.58
CA ILE A 25 14.78 -13.68 -0.69
C ILE A 25 15.35 -13.71 0.73
N ARG A 26 15.01 -12.71 1.53
CA ARG A 26 15.48 -12.60 2.92
C ARG A 26 14.42 -12.99 3.95
N SER A 27 13.17 -13.07 3.54
CA SER A 27 12.07 -13.49 4.39
C SER A 27 12.04 -15.02 4.55
N SER A 28 11.47 -15.49 5.66
CA SER A 28 11.09 -16.90 5.77
C SER A 28 9.78 -17.12 5.00
N PRO A 29 9.71 -18.12 4.11
CA PRO A 29 8.47 -18.44 3.40
C PRO A 29 7.38 -18.93 4.39
N PHE A 30 6.14 -18.54 4.13
CA PHE A 30 4.96 -18.91 4.93
C PHE A 30 3.92 -19.61 4.06
N VAL A 31 3.44 -20.77 4.48
CA VAL A 31 2.45 -21.54 3.71
C VAL A 31 1.05 -21.33 4.32
N TYR A 32 0.09 -20.92 3.51
CA TYR A 32 -1.32 -20.80 3.91
C TYR A 32 -2.25 -21.06 2.74
N GLY A 33 -3.24 -21.93 2.94
CA GLY A 33 -4.09 -22.42 1.86
C GLY A 33 -3.27 -23.11 0.77
N ASP A 34 -3.43 -22.68 -0.47
CA ASP A 34 -2.67 -23.18 -1.63
C ASP A 34 -1.45 -22.33 -1.98
N TYR A 35 -1.10 -21.36 -1.13
CA TYR A 35 -0.06 -20.38 -1.39
C TYR A 35 1.15 -20.52 -0.47
N VAL A 36 2.32 -20.19 -1.03
CA VAL A 36 3.56 -19.88 -0.33
C VAL A 36 3.81 -18.39 -0.47
N PHE A 37 3.84 -17.70 0.65
CA PHE A 37 4.08 -16.27 0.76
C PHE A 37 5.52 -15.99 1.15
N PHE A 38 6.19 -15.09 0.42
CA PHE A 38 7.54 -14.66 0.76
C PHE A 38 7.83 -13.27 0.18
N GLY A 39 8.59 -12.49 0.93
CA GLY A 39 9.13 -11.21 0.52
C GLY A 39 10.53 -11.31 -0.09
N SER A 40 10.76 -10.47 -1.10
CA SER A 40 12.03 -10.31 -1.82
C SER A 40 12.55 -8.89 -1.66
N ASP A 41 13.88 -8.73 -1.75
CA ASP A 41 14.56 -7.43 -1.77
C ASP A 41 14.21 -6.60 -3.02
N ASP A 42 13.53 -7.17 -4.02
CA ASP A 42 12.96 -6.40 -5.15
C ASP A 42 11.71 -5.58 -4.76
N GLY A 43 11.35 -5.57 -3.48
CA GLY A 43 10.24 -4.79 -2.94
C GLY A 43 8.88 -5.44 -3.13
N ARG A 44 8.84 -6.74 -3.41
CA ARG A 44 7.59 -7.50 -3.60
C ARG A 44 7.41 -8.57 -2.54
N LEU A 45 6.15 -8.72 -2.12
CA LEU A 45 5.62 -9.92 -1.51
C LEU A 45 5.00 -10.77 -2.63
N TYR A 46 5.41 -12.02 -2.73
CA TYR A 46 4.90 -12.97 -3.71
C TYR A 46 3.94 -13.97 -3.04
N ALA A 47 2.92 -14.37 -3.77
CA ALA A 47 2.07 -15.51 -3.46
C ALA A 47 2.19 -16.53 -4.59
N VAL A 48 2.87 -17.63 -4.29
CA VAL A 48 3.18 -18.68 -5.26
C VAL A 48 2.39 -19.93 -4.93
N ASN A 49 1.80 -20.57 -5.92
CA ASN A 49 1.08 -21.84 -5.73
C ASN A 49 2.04 -22.90 -5.19
N LYS A 50 1.71 -23.50 -4.04
CA LYS A 50 2.58 -24.46 -3.34
C LYS A 50 2.85 -25.74 -4.15
N THR A 51 1.98 -26.09 -5.09
CA THR A 51 2.08 -27.31 -5.89
C THR A 51 2.80 -27.06 -7.21
N THR A 52 2.47 -25.95 -7.89
CA THR A 52 2.97 -25.68 -9.25
C THR A 52 4.17 -24.74 -9.30
N GLY A 53 4.43 -23.97 -8.24
CA GLY A 53 5.48 -22.93 -8.24
C GLY A 53 5.11 -21.69 -9.08
N ILE A 54 3.88 -21.58 -9.56
CA ILE A 54 3.41 -20.45 -10.36
C ILE A 54 3.02 -19.29 -9.42
N CYS A 55 3.52 -18.09 -9.69
CA CYS A 55 3.06 -16.88 -9.00
C CYS A 55 1.63 -16.55 -9.43
N GLU A 56 0.71 -16.56 -8.48
CA GLU A 56 -0.70 -16.22 -8.73
C GLU A 56 -0.97 -14.73 -8.46
N TRP A 57 -0.26 -14.12 -7.51
CA TRP A 57 -0.28 -12.67 -7.32
C TRP A 57 0.96 -12.17 -6.58
N PHE A 58 1.19 -10.85 -6.64
CA PHE A 58 2.25 -10.18 -5.88
C PHE A 58 1.78 -8.81 -5.39
N PHE A 59 2.38 -8.33 -4.30
CA PHE A 59 2.14 -7.01 -3.74
C PHE A 59 3.45 -6.22 -3.65
N SER A 60 3.46 -5.02 -4.21
CA SER A 60 4.55 -4.06 -4.06
C SER A 60 4.18 -3.02 -3.04
N ALA A 61 4.90 -2.99 -1.91
CA ALA A 61 4.77 -1.90 -0.95
C ALA A 61 5.28 -0.62 -1.62
N ARG A 62 4.37 0.29 -1.96
CA ARG A 62 4.73 1.61 -2.51
C ARG A 62 5.19 2.50 -1.36
N TYR A 63 6.42 2.98 -1.41
CA TYR A 63 6.96 3.91 -0.42
C TYR A 63 7.29 5.25 -1.08
N SER A 64 6.81 6.35 -0.51
CA SER A 64 7.19 7.70 -0.94
C SER A 64 8.53 8.04 -0.30
N ILE A 65 9.56 8.33 -1.10
CA ILE A 65 10.82 8.88 -0.57
C ILE A 65 10.65 10.38 -0.26
N ASP A 66 9.85 11.06 -1.09
CA ASP A 66 9.46 12.46 -0.97
C ASP A 66 8.07 12.69 -1.61
N ASP A 67 7.49 13.89 -1.48
CA ASP A 67 6.11 14.27 -1.81
C ASP A 67 5.65 14.00 -3.27
N ASN A 68 6.52 13.50 -4.16
CA ASN A 68 6.14 13.05 -5.50
C ASN A 68 6.97 11.88 -6.06
N THR A 69 7.97 11.37 -5.34
CA THR A 69 8.81 10.24 -5.79
C THR A 69 8.43 8.96 -5.07
N MET A 70 7.80 8.06 -5.83
CA MET A 70 7.52 6.69 -5.40
C MET A 70 8.76 5.82 -5.60
N ASN A 71 9.24 5.22 -4.51
CA ASN A 71 10.18 4.11 -4.53
C ASN A 71 9.43 2.83 -4.85
N PHE A 72 9.58 2.36 -6.08
CA PHE A 72 9.03 1.08 -6.52
C PHE A 72 10.00 -0.08 -6.32
N LEU A 73 11.24 0.18 -5.85
CA LEU A 73 12.38 -0.72 -6.02
C LEU A 73 13.12 -1.14 -4.73
N THR A 74 12.93 -0.48 -3.58
CA THR A 74 13.87 -0.73 -2.44
C THR A 74 13.23 -0.77 -1.05
N THR A 75 11.97 -1.19 -0.93
CA THR A 75 11.42 -1.52 0.40
C THR A 75 11.35 -3.03 0.59
N PRO A 76 12.42 -3.66 1.11
CA PRO A 76 12.43 -5.11 1.24
C PRO A 76 11.31 -5.52 2.20
N VAL A 77 10.46 -6.45 1.74
CA VAL A 77 9.48 -7.11 2.61
C VAL A 77 10.26 -8.15 3.41
N THR A 78 10.91 -7.68 4.47
CA THR A 78 11.81 -8.49 5.31
C THR A 78 11.06 -9.23 6.41
N SER A 79 9.86 -8.79 6.77
CA SER A 79 9.08 -9.42 7.82
C SER A 79 8.57 -10.78 7.36
N SER A 80 8.64 -11.78 8.23
CA SER A 80 7.93 -13.04 8.04
C SER A 80 6.42 -12.77 7.96
N PRO A 81 5.75 -13.14 6.85
CA PRO A 81 4.30 -12.99 6.74
C PRO A 81 3.59 -13.84 7.81
N ILE A 82 2.55 -13.29 8.43
CA ILE A 82 1.67 -14.02 9.35
C ILE A 82 0.22 -13.85 8.94
N VAL A 83 -0.54 -14.94 8.92
CA VAL A 83 -2.00 -14.89 8.72
C VAL A 83 -2.69 -15.07 10.06
N THR A 84 -3.57 -14.13 10.40
CA THR A 84 -4.50 -14.22 11.53
C THR A 84 -5.81 -13.53 11.17
N ASP A 85 -6.95 -14.06 11.64
CA ASP A 85 -8.29 -13.55 11.32
C ASP A 85 -8.54 -13.35 9.81
N ASN A 86 -8.03 -14.28 8.99
CA ASN A 86 -8.10 -14.24 7.53
C ASN A 86 -7.44 -13.00 6.89
N LYS A 87 -6.46 -12.39 7.57
CA LYS A 87 -5.63 -11.30 7.06
C LYS A 87 -4.16 -11.66 7.12
N LEU A 88 -3.44 -11.36 6.05
CA LEU A 88 -2.00 -11.50 5.91
C LEU A 88 -1.32 -10.20 6.33
N PHE A 89 -0.60 -10.24 7.45
CA PHE A 89 0.16 -9.11 7.95
C PHE A 89 1.60 -9.17 7.47
N ILE A 90 2.07 -8.04 6.92
CA ILE A 90 3.47 -7.85 6.53
C ILE A 90 3.95 -6.47 7.01
N GLY A 91 5.21 -6.42 7.44
CA GLY A 91 5.95 -5.20 7.71
C GLY A 91 6.86 -4.84 6.54
N SER A 92 6.74 -3.61 6.03
CA SER A 92 7.68 -3.07 5.06
C SER A 92 7.86 -1.56 5.24
N ALA A 93 9.12 -1.10 5.21
CA ALA A 93 9.52 0.30 5.36
C ALA A 93 8.86 1.06 6.52
N GLY A 94 8.83 0.44 7.70
CA GLY A 94 8.27 1.04 8.92
C GLY A 94 6.75 1.11 8.95
N ARG A 95 6.05 0.47 7.99
CA ARG A 95 4.60 0.33 7.96
C ARG A 95 4.20 -1.14 8.10
N VAL A 96 3.01 -1.37 8.64
CA VAL A 96 2.36 -2.68 8.67
C VAL A 96 1.19 -2.65 7.68
N PHE A 97 1.14 -3.64 6.80
CA PHE A 97 0.04 -3.86 5.86
C PHE A 97 -0.74 -5.09 6.28
N ALA A 98 -2.06 -5.08 6.07
CA ALA A 98 -2.95 -6.20 6.32
C ALA A 98 -3.71 -6.49 5.03
N LEU A 99 -3.37 -7.58 4.34
CA LEU A 99 -3.89 -7.98 3.03
C LEU A 99 -4.87 -9.16 3.17
N ASP A 100 -5.77 -9.36 2.21
CA ASP A 100 -6.47 -10.65 2.09
C ASP A 100 -5.48 -11.70 1.52
N PRO A 101 -5.23 -12.83 2.21
CA PRO A 101 -4.34 -13.87 1.70
C PRO A 101 -4.90 -14.61 0.47
N LEU A 102 -6.21 -14.60 0.26
CA LEU A 102 -6.88 -15.41 -0.78
C LEU A 102 -7.28 -14.61 -2.02
N THR A 103 -7.20 -13.27 -1.97
CA THR A 103 -7.57 -12.41 -3.11
C THR A 103 -6.64 -11.21 -3.25
N GLU A 104 -6.50 -10.70 -4.49
CA GLU A 104 -5.91 -9.38 -4.76
C GLU A 104 -6.89 -8.29 -4.25
N GLU A 105 -7.04 -8.14 -2.93
CA GLU A 105 -7.65 -6.93 -2.42
C GLU A 105 -6.62 -5.81 -2.63
N LYS A 106 -6.71 -5.16 -3.79
CA LYS A 106 -6.15 -3.82 -3.98
C LYS A 106 -6.70 -2.98 -2.85
N ILE A 107 -5.95 -2.85 -1.77
CA ILE A 107 -6.21 -1.83 -0.77
C ILE A 107 -6.01 -0.52 -1.54
N GLN A 108 -7.10 0.00 -2.07
CA GLN A 108 -7.22 1.37 -2.45
C GLN A 108 -7.08 2.09 -1.11
N THR A 109 -5.84 2.47 -0.78
CA THR A 109 -5.60 3.40 0.30
C THR A 109 -6.36 4.64 -0.11
N GLU A 110 -7.61 4.78 0.34
CA GLU A 110 -8.17 6.10 0.59
C GLU A 110 -7.22 6.70 1.61
N ILE A 111 -6.19 7.37 1.09
CA ILE A 111 -5.49 8.35 1.88
C ILE A 111 -6.61 9.30 2.25
N ILE A 112 -7.03 9.28 3.51
CA ILE A 112 -7.81 10.37 4.10
C ILE A 112 -6.85 11.55 4.17
N THR A 113 -6.44 12.05 3.00
CA THR A 113 -6.09 13.45 2.85
C THR A 113 -7.44 14.09 3.06
N ALA A 114 -7.70 14.58 4.26
CA ALA A 114 -8.68 15.62 4.43
C ALA A 114 -8.27 16.72 3.43
N LYS A 115 -8.83 16.70 2.22
CA LYS A 115 -8.84 17.83 1.31
C LYS A 115 -9.66 18.86 2.06
N VAL A 116 -9.02 19.60 2.96
CA VAL A 116 -9.55 20.87 3.42
C VAL A 116 -9.74 21.65 2.14
N ASN A 117 -10.99 21.77 1.74
CA ASN A 117 -11.35 22.29 0.43
C ASN A 117 -11.21 23.81 0.51
N TYR A 118 -9.97 24.32 0.41
CA TYR A 118 -9.64 25.74 0.57
C TYR A 118 -10.46 26.64 -0.36
N GLN A 119 -10.91 26.12 -1.50
CA GLN A 119 -11.77 26.82 -2.45
C GLN A 119 -13.13 27.22 -1.84
N ALA A 120 -13.74 26.34 -1.03
CA ALA A 120 -15.02 26.63 -0.38
C ALA A 120 -14.86 27.66 0.75
N SER A 121 -13.76 27.59 1.51
CA SER A 121 -13.47 28.52 2.61
C SER A 121 -13.21 29.95 2.09
N ILE A 122 -12.48 30.09 0.99
CA ILE A 122 -12.18 31.41 0.38
C ILE A 122 -13.46 32.04 -0.17
N LEU A 123 -14.33 31.27 -0.85
CA LEU A 123 -15.58 31.79 -1.39
C LEU A 123 -16.51 32.32 -0.28
N PHE A 124 -16.58 31.63 0.86
CA PHE A 124 -17.40 32.07 2.00
C PHE A 124 -16.90 33.39 2.59
N LEU A 125 -15.58 33.55 2.74
CA LEU A 125 -14.98 34.80 3.21
C LEU A 125 -15.27 35.96 2.25
N VAL A 126 -15.13 35.76 0.94
CA VAL A 126 -15.42 36.78 -0.07
C VAL A 126 -16.89 37.20 -0.04
N ILE A 127 -17.83 36.25 0.04
CA ILE A 127 -19.27 36.55 0.14
C ILE A 127 -19.57 37.34 1.42
N SER A 128 -18.98 36.96 2.56
CA SER A 128 -19.18 37.67 3.82
C SER A 128 -18.68 39.12 3.77
N ALA A 129 -17.52 39.36 3.15
CA ALA A 129 -16.95 40.69 2.99
C ALA A 129 -17.81 41.57 2.07
N LEU A 130 -18.31 41.04 0.96
CA LEU A 130 -19.23 41.75 0.07
C LEU A 130 -20.55 42.11 0.76
N LEU A 131 -21.08 41.22 1.60
CA LEU A 131 -22.29 41.48 2.37
C LEU A 131 -22.09 42.62 3.38
N ILE A 132 -20.95 42.65 4.07
CA ILE A 132 -20.59 43.71 5.02
C ILE A 132 -20.47 45.07 4.30
N ILE A 133 -19.80 45.11 3.14
CA ILE A 133 -19.66 46.33 2.34
C ILE A 133 -21.03 46.83 1.86
N LEU A 134 -21.91 45.93 1.42
CA LEU A 134 -23.27 46.28 1.00
C LEU A 134 -24.08 46.87 2.16
N LEU A 135 -24.05 46.23 3.34
CA LEU A 135 -24.75 46.72 4.53
C LEU A 135 -24.22 48.08 5.00
N LEU A 136 -22.90 48.29 4.97
CA LEU A 136 -22.28 49.59 5.23
C LEU A 136 -22.72 50.64 4.21
N GLY A 137 -22.77 50.30 2.92
CA GLY A 137 -23.26 51.17 1.87
C GLY A 137 -24.71 51.61 2.10
N ILE A 138 -25.59 50.66 2.43
CA ILE A 138 -27.00 50.94 2.75
C ILE A 138 -27.12 51.78 4.02
N TYR A 139 -26.34 51.47 5.07
CA TYR A 139 -26.32 52.25 6.31
C TYR A 139 -25.89 53.70 6.05
N LEU A 140 -24.78 53.90 5.34
CA LEU A 140 -24.27 55.23 5.00
C LEU A 140 -25.25 56.02 4.12
N TYR A 141 -25.90 55.36 3.16
CA TYR A 141 -26.95 55.95 2.34
C TYR A 141 -28.13 56.43 3.21
N LYS A 142 -28.59 55.59 4.13
CA LYS A 142 -29.72 55.91 5.03
C LYS A 142 -29.39 57.02 6.03
N THR A 143 -28.14 57.12 6.49
CA THR A 143 -27.70 58.21 7.39
C THR A 143 -27.41 59.53 6.69
N ARG A 144 -27.31 59.54 5.35
CA ARG A 144 -27.11 60.76 4.54
C ARG A 144 -28.42 61.36 3.99
N SER A 145 -29.54 60.67 4.18
CA SER A 145 -30.90 61.17 3.95
C SER A 145 -31.51 61.69 5.24
#